data_AF-A0A8H5CKB9-F1
#
_entry.id   AF-A0A8H5CKB9-F1
#
_cell.length_a   1.000
_cell.length_b   1.000
_cell.length_c   1.000
_cell.angle_alpha   90.00
_cell.angle_beta   90.00
_cell.angle_gamma   90.00
#
_symmetry.space_group_name_H-M   'P 1'
#
loop_
_entity.id
_entity.type
_entity.pdbx_description
1 polymer ?
#
loop_
_entity_poly.entity_id
_entity_poly.type
_entity_poly.pdbx_seq_one_letter_code
_entity_poly.pdbx_strand_id
1 'polypeptide(L)'
;MTVPDKAPDSNGLTHASVHEHDELQYLHLIRRVLDSGDVRPDRTGTGTISIFAPPNLRFSLRDSTLPLITTKRTFLRGIVEELLWFVHGLTDSKILSEKGVKIWDGNGSKAFLEGRGLGHRREGDLGPVYGFQWRHFGAEYLDCDADYTGKGVDQLRECIQKIKENPTDRRIILSAWNPKGTVQLKGLIVKALTLISRHSSHGSTALPYDVPILRPSTS
;
A
#
# COMPACT_ATOMS: atom_id res chain seq x y z
N MET A 1 -53.86 -50.93 10.27
CA MET A 1 -52.86 -50.90 9.18
C MET A 1 -51.95 -49.71 9.42
N THR A 2 -50.82 -49.97 10.07
CA THR A 2 -49.77 -48.99 10.38
C THR A 2 -48.87 -48.84 9.17
N VAL A 3 -48.77 -47.64 8.63
CA VAL A 3 -47.81 -47.28 7.58
C VAL A 3 -46.46 -47.10 8.28
N PRO A 4 -45.38 -47.79 7.86
CA PRO A 4 -44.08 -47.61 8.50
C PRO A 4 -43.46 -46.27 8.07
N ASP A 5 -42.82 -45.65 9.05
CA ASP A 5 -42.09 -44.39 8.98
C ASP A 5 -40.97 -44.46 7.94
N LYS A 6 -40.92 -43.50 7.01
CA LYS A 6 -39.86 -43.41 6.01
C LYS A 6 -38.65 -42.78 6.68
N ALA A 7 -37.58 -43.56 6.85
CA ALA A 7 -36.31 -43.08 7.38
C ALA A 7 -35.81 -41.85 6.60
N PRO A 8 -35.22 -40.83 7.26
CA PRO A 8 -34.64 -39.70 6.55
C PRO A 8 -33.39 -40.16 5.80
N ASP A 9 -33.37 -39.91 4.49
CA ASP A 9 -32.21 -40.13 3.63
C ASP A 9 -31.01 -39.34 4.15
N SER A 10 -30.06 -40.05 4.75
CA SER A 10 -28.79 -39.51 5.23
C SER A 10 -27.84 -39.28 4.05
N ASN A 11 -28.11 -38.27 3.21
CA ASN A 11 -27.09 -37.71 2.31
C ASN A 11 -26.28 -36.66 3.07
N GLY A 12 -25.47 -37.15 4.02
CA GLY A 12 -24.45 -36.39 4.75
C GLY A 12 -23.25 -36.04 3.88
N LEU A 13 -23.49 -35.37 2.75
CA LEU A 13 -22.42 -34.65 2.04
C LEU A 13 -22.22 -33.33 2.78
N THR A 14 -21.26 -33.33 3.71
CA THR A 14 -20.68 -32.09 4.21
C THR A 14 -20.12 -31.36 2.99
N HIS A 15 -20.78 -30.31 2.54
CA HIS A 15 -20.20 -29.38 1.58
C HIS A 15 -18.93 -28.83 2.26
N ALA A 16 -17.77 -29.40 1.92
CA ALA A 16 -16.50 -28.73 2.16
C ALA A 16 -16.66 -27.35 1.53
N SER A 17 -16.63 -26.30 2.35
CA SER A 17 -16.74 -24.93 1.88
C SER A 17 -15.63 -24.72 0.86
N VAL A 18 -15.98 -24.68 -0.42
CA VAL A 18 -15.01 -24.41 -1.48
C VAL A 18 -14.55 -22.97 -1.26
N HIS A 19 -13.35 -22.81 -0.71
CA HIS A 19 -12.75 -21.50 -0.54
C HIS A 19 -12.48 -20.96 -1.95
N GLU A 20 -13.18 -19.91 -2.33
CA GLU A 20 -12.96 -19.22 -3.60
C GLU A 20 -11.56 -18.58 -3.59
N HIS A 21 -10.79 -18.71 -4.67
CA HIS A 21 -9.40 -18.25 -4.72
C HIS A 21 -9.30 -16.73 -4.53
N ASP A 22 -8.40 -16.25 -3.65
CA ASP A 22 -8.31 -14.83 -3.26
C ASP A 22 -8.15 -13.86 -4.46
N GLU A 23 -7.45 -14.29 -5.52
CA GLU A 23 -7.26 -13.48 -6.75
C GLU A 23 -8.57 -13.13 -7.46
N LEU A 24 -9.65 -13.91 -7.28
CA LEU A 24 -10.95 -13.61 -7.89
C LEU A 24 -11.50 -12.26 -7.39
N GLN A 25 -11.16 -11.83 -6.18
CA GLN A 25 -11.53 -10.49 -5.68
C GLN A 25 -10.95 -9.37 -6.57
N TYR A 26 -9.70 -9.51 -7.01
CA TYR A 26 -9.05 -8.56 -7.92
C TYR A 26 -9.68 -8.59 -9.33
N LEU A 27 -9.97 -9.78 -9.86
CA LEU A 27 -10.58 -9.93 -11.19
C LEU A 27 -12.02 -9.41 -11.22
N HIS A 28 -12.81 -9.69 -10.19
CA HIS A 28 -14.16 -9.15 -10.04
C HIS A 28 -14.15 -7.63 -9.92
N LEU A 29 -13.16 -7.05 -9.23
CA LEU A 29 -13.00 -5.60 -9.15
C LEU A 29 -12.68 -4.99 -10.52
N ILE A 30 -11.74 -5.57 -11.28
CA ILE A 30 -11.46 -5.11 -12.65
C ILE A 30 -12.72 -5.18 -13.51
N ARG A 31 -13.44 -6.31 -13.47
CA ARG A 31 -14.67 -6.49 -14.24
C ARG A 31 -15.70 -5.41 -13.90
N ARG A 32 -15.91 -5.13 -12.62
CA ARG A 32 -16.83 -4.08 -12.16
C ARG A 32 -16.41 -2.69 -12.64
N VAL A 33 -15.12 -2.36 -12.61
CA VAL A 33 -14.61 -1.09 -13.15
C VAL A 33 -14.95 -0.96 -14.64
N LEU A 34 -14.76 -2.03 -15.42
CA LEU A 34 -15.04 -2.02 -16.86
C LEU A 34 -16.54 -1.94 -17.18
N ASP A 35 -17.38 -2.65 -16.42
CA ASP A 35 -18.83 -2.73 -16.69
C ASP A 35 -19.61 -1.50 -16.21
N SER A 36 -19.16 -0.85 -15.12
CA SER A 36 -19.95 0.15 -14.39
C SER A 36 -19.20 1.42 -13.99
N GLY A 37 -17.92 1.56 -14.36
CA GLY A 37 -17.11 2.70 -13.97
C GLY A 37 -17.38 3.97 -14.77
N ASP A 38 -17.17 5.11 -14.12
CA ASP A 38 -17.22 6.42 -14.76
C ASP A 38 -15.96 6.64 -15.61
N VAL A 39 -16.15 7.06 -16.86
CA VAL A 39 -15.06 7.53 -17.72
C VAL A 39 -14.63 8.93 -17.28
N ARG A 40 -13.33 9.11 -17.02
CA ARG A 40 -12.75 10.39 -16.57
C ARG A 40 -11.53 10.77 -17.41
N PRO A 41 -11.43 12.03 -17.88
CA PRO A 41 -10.21 12.51 -18.50
C PRO A 41 -9.09 12.61 -17.45
N ASP A 42 -7.84 12.38 -17.87
CA ASP A 42 -6.66 12.55 -17.03
C ASP A 42 -5.68 13.59 -17.62
N ARG A 43 -4.67 13.96 -16.83
CA ARG A 43 -3.65 14.94 -17.23
C ARG A 43 -2.74 14.49 -18.38
N THR A 44 -2.80 13.21 -18.77
CA THR A 44 -1.99 12.65 -19.86
C THR A 44 -2.78 12.52 -21.17
N GLY A 45 -4.09 12.76 -21.13
CA GLY A 45 -4.98 12.59 -22.28
C GLY A 45 -5.40 11.14 -22.54
N THR A 46 -4.88 10.18 -21.78
CA THR A 46 -5.24 8.74 -21.88
C THR A 46 -6.68 8.50 -21.43
N GLY A 47 -7.08 9.18 -20.36
CA GLY A 47 -8.33 8.92 -19.67
C GLY A 47 -8.30 7.65 -18.82
N THR A 48 -9.28 7.52 -17.95
CA THR A 48 -9.41 6.41 -17.00
C THR A 48 -10.87 5.98 -16.86
N ILE A 49 -11.11 4.72 -16.49
CA ILE A 49 -12.41 4.22 -16.05
C ILE A 49 -12.27 3.95 -14.56
N SER A 50 -13.18 4.47 -13.74
CA SER A 50 -13.01 4.44 -12.28
C SER A 50 -14.33 4.24 -11.55
N ILE A 51 -14.25 3.59 -10.39
CA ILE A 51 -15.33 3.55 -9.41
C ILE A 51 -14.84 4.17 -8.10
N PHE A 52 -15.75 4.82 -7.38
CA PHE A 52 -15.44 5.38 -6.07
C PHE A 52 -15.67 4.33 -4.97
N ALA A 53 -14.75 4.24 -4.01
CA ALA A 53 -14.83 3.38 -2.82
C ALA A 53 -15.23 1.91 -3.14
N PRO A 54 -14.39 1.16 -3.89
CA PRO A 54 -14.64 -0.27 -4.11
C PRO A 54 -14.57 -1.07 -2.81
N PRO A 55 -15.13 -2.30 -2.77
CA PRO A 55 -14.96 -3.21 -1.65
C PRO A 55 -13.46 -3.46 -1.35
N ASN A 56 -13.12 -3.54 -0.07
CA ASN A 56 -11.77 -3.88 0.37
C ASN A 56 -11.42 -5.31 -0.04
N LEU A 57 -10.24 -5.49 -0.66
CA LEU A 57 -9.68 -6.80 -0.96
C LEU A 57 -8.99 -7.38 0.27
N ARG A 58 -9.12 -8.68 0.50
CA ARG A 58 -8.50 -9.40 1.62
C ARG A 58 -7.70 -10.57 1.10
N PHE A 59 -6.44 -10.65 1.50
CA PHE A 59 -5.54 -11.73 1.09
C PHE A 59 -4.96 -12.41 2.32
N SER A 60 -4.95 -13.74 2.33
CA SER A 60 -4.27 -14.49 3.38
C SER A 60 -2.76 -14.40 3.21
N LEU A 61 -2.05 -14.13 4.32
CA LEU A 61 -0.59 -14.25 4.43
C LEU A 61 -0.17 -15.45 5.29
N ARG A 62 -1.12 -16.30 5.68
CA ARG A 62 -0.86 -17.49 6.50
C ARG A 62 -0.12 -18.53 5.66
N ASP A 63 0.52 -19.48 6.35
CA ASP A 63 1.13 -20.66 5.74
C ASP A 63 2.16 -20.31 4.66
N SER A 64 2.90 -19.21 4.87
CA SER A 64 3.90 -18.67 3.93
C SER A 64 3.33 -18.26 2.57
N THR A 65 2.04 -17.93 2.51
CA THR A 65 1.38 -17.46 1.29
C THR A 65 1.81 -16.02 0.97
N LEU A 66 2.29 -15.80 -0.26
CA LEU A 66 2.51 -14.48 -0.82
C LEU A 66 1.48 -14.26 -1.94
N PRO A 67 0.54 -13.30 -1.80
CA PRO A 67 -0.57 -13.11 -2.73
C PRO A 67 -0.13 -12.37 -4.01
N LEU A 68 0.80 -12.97 -4.76
CA LEU A 68 1.11 -12.52 -6.11
C LEU A 68 0.00 -12.96 -7.05
N ILE A 69 -0.48 -12.03 -7.88
CA ILE A 69 -1.43 -12.38 -8.94
C ILE A 69 -0.80 -13.38 -9.92
N THR A 70 -1.57 -14.39 -10.31
CA THR A 70 -1.14 -15.50 -11.17
C THR A 70 -1.57 -15.31 -12.62
N THR A 71 -2.67 -14.58 -12.85
CA THR A 71 -3.19 -14.25 -14.19
C THR A 71 -2.29 -13.30 -14.99
N LYS A 72 -1.34 -12.64 -14.32
CA LYS A 72 -0.31 -11.80 -14.94
C LYS A 72 0.97 -11.85 -14.13
N ARG A 73 2.11 -12.02 -14.80
CA ARG A 73 3.43 -12.02 -14.14
C ARG A 73 3.69 -10.68 -13.44
N THR A 74 4.01 -10.77 -12.14
CA THR A 74 4.40 -9.63 -11.31
C THR A 74 5.93 -9.49 -11.25
N PHE A 75 6.44 -8.25 -11.23
CA PHE A 75 7.88 -7.97 -11.13
C PHE A 75 8.37 -8.01 -9.67
N LEU A 76 8.44 -9.21 -9.09
CA LEU A 76 8.76 -9.40 -7.67
C LEU A 76 10.09 -8.78 -7.24
N ARG A 77 11.14 -8.93 -8.06
CA ARG A 77 12.46 -8.34 -7.76
C ARG A 77 12.36 -6.83 -7.53
N GLY A 78 11.63 -6.12 -8.39
CA GLY A 78 11.43 -4.68 -8.25
C GLY A 78 10.69 -4.30 -6.97
N ILE A 79 9.63 -5.05 -6.63
CA ILE A 79 8.83 -4.80 -5.41
C ILE A 79 9.68 -4.97 -4.16
N VAL A 80 10.50 -6.03 -4.09
CA VAL A 80 11.35 -6.29 -2.92
C VAL A 80 12.45 -5.22 -2.79
N GLU A 81 13.14 -4.89 -3.89
CA GLU A 81 14.19 -3.86 -3.86
C GLU A 81 13.64 -2.47 -3.47
N GLU A 82 12.47 -2.11 -3.99
CA GLU A 82 11.79 -0.86 -3.63
C GLU A 82 11.37 -0.84 -2.15
N LEU A 83 10.78 -1.94 -1.65
CA LEU A 83 10.39 -2.03 -0.24
C LEU A 83 11.60 -1.88 0.68
N LEU A 84 12.72 -2.55 0.36
CA LEU A 84 13.96 -2.40 1.13
C LEU A 84 14.49 -0.97 1.05
N TRP A 85 14.44 -0.34 -0.12
CA TRP A 85 14.81 1.07 -0.30
C TRP A 85 13.96 2.00 0.57
N PHE A 86 12.64 1.78 0.69
CA PHE A 86 11.78 2.50 1.63
C PHE A 86 12.15 2.24 3.09
N VAL A 87 12.38 0.98 3.46
CA VAL A 87 12.78 0.61 4.83
C VAL A 87 14.09 1.29 5.23
N HIS A 88 15.04 1.44 4.31
CA HIS A 88 16.30 2.15 4.53
C HIS A 88 16.15 3.68 4.60
N GLY A 89 14.99 4.24 4.27
CA GLY A 89 14.79 5.69 4.29
C GLY A 89 15.40 6.42 3.09
N LEU A 90 15.77 5.69 2.03
CA LEU A 90 16.47 6.24 0.88
C LEU A 90 15.54 7.11 0.01
N THR A 91 16.14 8.05 -0.72
CA THR A 91 15.42 9.00 -1.59
C THR A 91 16.06 9.19 -2.97
N ASP A 92 17.24 8.60 -3.21
CA ASP A 92 17.88 8.56 -4.53
C ASP A 92 17.37 7.37 -5.36
N SER A 93 16.70 7.66 -6.48
CA SER A 93 16.22 6.64 -7.41
C SER A 93 17.35 5.89 -8.12
N LYS A 94 18.54 6.48 -8.26
CA LYS A 94 19.68 5.86 -8.97
C LYS A 94 20.14 4.56 -8.30
N ILE A 95 19.99 4.45 -6.98
CA ILE A 95 20.25 3.22 -6.22
C ILE A 95 19.39 2.04 -6.73
N LEU A 96 18.13 2.32 -7.10
CA LEU A 96 17.25 1.31 -7.71
C LEU A 96 17.62 1.08 -9.18
N SER A 97 17.91 2.15 -9.93
CA SER A 97 18.30 2.06 -11.34
C SER A 97 19.55 1.20 -11.55
N GLU A 98 20.56 1.34 -10.68
CA GLU A 98 21.81 0.55 -10.68
C GLU A 98 21.56 -0.95 -10.47
N LYS A 99 20.51 -1.29 -9.72
CA LYS A 99 20.03 -2.68 -9.53
C LYS A 99 19.10 -3.16 -10.66
N GLY A 100 18.95 -2.36 -11.71
CA GLY A 100 18.05 -2.64 -12.83
C GLY A 100 16.57 -2.53 -12.47
N VAL A 101 16.22 -1.73 -11.47
CA VAL A 101 14.84 -1.42 -11.08
C VAL A 101 14.53 0.03 -11.49
N LYS A 102 13.83 0.19 -12.61
CA LYS A 102 13.66 1.48 -13.31
C LYS A 102 12.33 2.18 -13.03
N ILE A 103 11.58 1.73 -12.03
CA ILE A 103 10.22 2.20 -11.76
C ILE A 103 10.15 3.70 -11.39
N TRP A 104 11.26 4.26 -10.90
CA TRP A 104 11.40 5.67 -10.53
C TRP A 104 12.17 6.52 -11.55
N ASP A 105 12.78 5.94 -12.59
CA ASP A 105 13.63 6.66 -13.55
C ASP A 105 12.91 7.86 -14.19
N GLY A 106 11.64 7.68 -14.57
CA GLY A 106 10.83 8.75 -15.15
C GLY A 106 10.62 9.93 -14.20
N ASN A 107 10.35 9.64 -12.92
CA ASN A 107 10.09 10.66 -11.90
C ASN A 107 11.37 11.30 -11.32
N GLY A 108 12.49 10.59 -11.37
CA GLY A 108 13.82 11.10 -10.97
C GLY A 108 14.58 11.79 -12.10
N SER A 109 14.09 11.71 -13.34
CA SER A 109 14.76 12.33 -14.50
C SER A 109 14.89 13.85 -14.34
N LYS A 110 15.99 14.41 -14.85
CA LYS A 110 16.26 15.85 -14.74
C LYS A 110 15.13 16.69 -15.36
N ALA A 111 14.67 16.29 -16.56
CA ALA A 111 13.56 16.95 -17.24
C ALA A 111 12.27 16.94 -16.42
N PHE A 112 11.95 15.84 -15.74
CA PHE A 112 10.78 15.77 -14.87
C PHE A 112 10.93 16.72 -13.67
N LEU A 113 12.07 16.66 -12.98
CA LEU A 113 12.34 17.52 -11.82
C LEU A 113 12.27 19.01 -12.18
N GLU A 114 12.88 19.41 -13.29
CA GLU A 114 12.81 20.78 -13.82
C GLU A 114 11.38 21.18 -14.17
N GLY A 115 10.62 20.31 -14.85
CA GLY A 115 9.21 20.53 -15.16
C GLY A 115 8.30 20.65 -13.92
N ARG A 116 8.76 20.20 -12.75
CA ARG A 116 8.08 20.43 -11.46
C ARG A 116 8.64 21.62 -10.68
N GLY A 117 9.62 22.36 -11.21
CA GLY A 117 10.29 23.45 -10.49
C GLY A 117 11.15 22.94 -9.33
N LEU A 118 11.74 21.75 -9.48
CA LEU A 118 12.68 21.09 -8.58
C LEU A 118 14.07 20.96 -9.23
N GLY A 119 14.37 21.78 -10.24
CA GLY A 119 15.64 21.73 -11.00
C GLY A 119 16.90 21.99 -10.17
N HIS A 120 16.77 22.49 -8.94
CA HIS A 120 17.87 22.62 -7.97
C HIS A 120 18.35 21.27 -7.43
N ARG A 121 17.54 20.21 -7.56
CA ARG A 121 17.91 18.85 -7.13
C ARG A 121 18.76 18.14 -8.18
N ARG A 122 19.60 17.23 -7.68
CA ARG A 122 20.36 16.27 -8.50
C ARG A 122 19.39 15.33 -9.22
N GLU A 123 19.76 14.86 -10.40
CA GLU A 123 18.99 13.79 -11.04
C GLU A 123 18.96 12.54 -10.16
N GLY A 124 17.77 11.99 -9.97
CA GLY A 124 17.51 10.86 -9.07
C GLY A 124 17.04 11.25 -7.66
N ASP A 125 17.25 12.51 -7.23
CA ASP A 125 16.75 13.00 -5.95
C ASP A 125 15.22 13.21 -6.01
N LEU A 126 14.49 12.28 -5.40
CA LEU A 126 13.03 12.31 -5.35
C LEU A 126 12.48 13.24 -4.24
N GLY A 127 13.33 13.80 -3.39
CA GLY A 127 12.92 14.53 -2.20
C GLY A 127 12.44 13.60 -1.07
N PRO A 128 11.73 14.16 -0.08
CA PRO A 128 11.32 13.42 1.13
C PRO A 128 10.12 12.50 0.89
N VAL A 129 10.25 11.52 -0.02
CA VAL A 129 9.23 10.51 -0.37
C VAL A 129 9.21 9.36 0.64
N TYR A 130 8.16 8.53 0.61
CA TYR A 130 7.94 7.28 1.37
C TYR A 130 8.95 6.96 2.48
N GLY A 131 10.08 6.34 2.15
CA GLY A 131 11.08 5.91 3.12
C GLY A 131 11.57 7.02 4.04
N PHE A 132 11.80 8.22 3.50
CA PHE A 132 12.15 9.39 4.32
C PHE A 132 11.06 9.70 5.34
N GLN A 133 9.78 9.65 4.95
CA GLN A 133 8.68 9.86 5.90
C GLN A 133 8.60 8.72 6.92
N TRP A 134 8.92 7.49 6.54
CA TRP A 134 8.89 6.35 7.47
C TRP A 134 9.97 6.42 8.55
N ARG A 135 11.15 6.94 8.20
CA ARG A 135 12.33 6.95 9.09
C ARG A 135 12.63 8.32 9.71
N HIS A 136 12.19 9.41 9.06
CA HIS A 136 12.55 10.79 9.37
C HIS A 136 11.35 11.74 9.27
N PHE A 137 10.15 11.31 9.71
CA PHE A 137 8.93 12.10 9.58
C PHE A 137 9.09 13.49 10.24
N GLY A 138 8.78 14.55 9.49
CA GLY A 138 8.86 15.92 9.96
C GLY A 138 10.26 16.55 9.96
N ALA A 139 11.32 15.80 9.61
CA ALA A 139 12.64 16.37 9.41
C ALA A 139 12.67 17.34 8.23
N GLU A 140 13.58 18.32 8.30
CA GLU A 140 13.90 19.17 7.16
C GLU A 140 14.75 18.38 6.15
N TYR A 141 14.27 18.30 4.91
CA TYR A 141 14.98 17.66 3.82
C TYR A 141 15.99 18.63 3.19
N LEU A 142 17.23 18.16 3.04
CA LEU A 142 18.32 18.87 2.37
C LEU A 142 18.48 18.31 0.95
N ASP A 143 19.03 17.10 0.83
CA ASP A 143 19.20 16.35 -0.41
C ASP A 143 19.19 14.84 -0.12
N CYS A 144 19.36 14.02 -1.17
CA CYS A 144 19.34 12.56 -1.06
C CYS A 144 20.63 11.93 -0.52
N ASP A 145 21.69 12.72 -0.33
CA ASP A 145 23.03 12.28 0.09
C ASP A 145 23.32 12.66 1.56
N ALA A 146 22.52 13.55 2.15
CA ALA A 146 22.64 14.01 3.52
C ALA A 146 22.36 12.93 4.59
N ASP A 147 23.03 13.05 5.74
CA ASP A 147 22.77 12.20 6.90
C ASP A 147 21.59 12.72 7.74
N TYR A 148 20.54 11.90 7.82
CA TYR A 148 19.33 12.18 8.60
C TYR A 148 19.27 11.40 9.91
N THR A 149 20.38 10.79 10.36
CA THR A 149 20.44 10.05 11.62
C THR A 149 19.98 10.92 12.79
N GLY A 150 18.99 10.43 13.53
CA GLY A 150 18.40 11.15 14.67
C GLY A 150 17.51 12.34 14.30
N LYS A 151 17.25 12.59 13.01
CA LYS A 151 16.34 13.65 12.55
C LYS A 151 14.92 13.11 12.37
N GLY A 152 13.94 13.90 12.80
CA GLY A 152 12.51 13.58 12.65
C GLY A 152 12.05 12.43 13.55
N VAL A 153 10.90 11.84 13.20
CA VAL A 153 10.30 10.70 13.91
C VAL A 153 10.48 9.41 13.08
N ASP A 154 11.15 8.41 13.66
CA ASP A 154 11.28 7.07 13.08
C ASP A 154 10.02 6.23 13.39
N GLN A 155 8.98 6.44 12.58
CA GLN A 155 7.68 5.78 12.71
C GLN A 155 7.80 4.25 12.58
N LEU A 156 8.68 3.77 11.69
CA LEU A 156 8.87 2.34 11.48
C LEU A 156 9.42 1.67 12.76
N ARG A 157 10.43 2.29 13.38
CA ARG A 157 11.00 1.80 14.65
C ARG A 157 9.94 1.81 15.76
N GLU A 158 9.16 2.88 15.88
CA GLU A 158 8.08 2.98 16.88
C GLU A 158 7.01 1.90 16.68
N CYS A 159 6.61 1.65 15.43
CA CYS A 159 5.66 0.58 15.11
C CYS A 159 6.21 -0.79 15.51
N ILE A 160 7.46 -1.11 15.16
CA ILE A 160 8.11 -2.37 15.52
C ILE A 160 8.16 -2.54 17.05
N GLN A 161 8.51 -1.48 17.79
CA GLN A 161 8.56 -1.50 19.24
C GLN A 161 7.17 -1.79 19.83
N LYS A 162 6.14 -1.04 19.42
CA LYS A 162 4.75 -1.27 19.87
C LYS A 162 4.26 -2.67 19.54
N ILE A 163 4.61 -3.21 18.37
CA ILE A 163 4.25 -4.58 17.98
C ILE A 163 4.79 -5.61 18.97
N LYS A 164 6.03 -5.41 19.45
CA LYS A 164 6.71 -6.31 20.39
C LYS A 164 6.23 -6.14 21.83
N GLU A 165 6.05 -4.89 22.26
CA GLU A 165 5.85 -4.55 23.68
C GLU A 165 4.38 -4.30 24.05
N ASN A 166 3.57 -3.77 23.12
CA ASN A 166 2.15 -3.46 23.34
C ASN A 166 1.30 -3.75 22.09
N PRO A 167 1.15 -5.02 21.69
CA PRO A 167 0.54 -5.40 20.41
C PRO A 167 -0.95 -5.03 20.28
N THR A 168 -1.63 -4.70 21.37
CA THR A 168 -3.04 -4.27 21.39
C THR A 168 -3.20 -2.74 21.24
N ASP A 169 -2.09 -2.00 21.14
CA ASP A 169 -2.11 -0.57 20.86
C ASP A 169 -2.84 -0.30 19.53
N ARG A 170 -3.82 0.60 19.58
CA ARG A 170 -4.65 1.01 18.43
C ARG A 170 -4.02 2.15 17.62
N ARG A 171 -2.79 2.54 17.95
CA ARG A 171 -2.00 3.63 17.35
C ARG A 171 -0.70 3.12 16.74
N ILE A 172 -0.69 1.88 16.27
CA ILE A 172 0.39 1.32 15.46
C ILE A 172 0.11 1.72 14.01
N ILE A 173 0.61 2.90 13.62
CA ILE A 173 0.29 3.54 12.35
C ILE A 173 1.58 4.05 11.71
N LEU A 174 1.75 3.75 10.42
CA LEU A 174 2.84 4.26 9.58
C LEU A 174 2.24 5.12 8.46
N SER A 175 2.65 6.39 8.35
CA SER A 175 2.15 7.33 7.35
C SER A 175 3.27 7.95 6.53
N ALA A 176 3.10 7.98 5.20
CA ALA A 176 3.94 8.79 4.31
C ALA A 176 3.30 10.14 3.97
N TRP A 177 2.09 10.42 4.46
CA TRP A 177 1.37 11.65 4.17
C TRP A 177 1.75 12.77 5.13
N ASN A 178 2.61 13.67 4.64
CA ASN A 178 3.08 14.84 5.37
C ASN A 178 2.73 16.12 4.59
N PRO A 179 1.66 16.87 4.97
CA PRO A 179 1.25 18.08 4.27
C PRO A 179 2.38 19.11 4.08
N LYS A 180 3.24 19.30 5.08
CA LYS A 180 4.41 20.19 4.96
C LYS A 180 5.41 19.68 3.93
N GLY A 181 5.65 18.37 3.92
CA GLY A 181 6.50 17.70 2.93
C GLY A 181 5.95 17.74 1.50
N THR A 182 4.62 17.75 1.32
CA THR A 182 4.02 17.77 -0.02
C THR A 182 4.40 19.00 -0.84
N VAL A 183 4.65 20.15 -0.20
CA VAL A 183 5.14 21.37 -0.85
C VAL A 183 6.51 21.15 -1.49
N GLN A 184 7.37 20.37 -0.85
CA GLN A 184 8.70 20.02 -1.37
C GLN A 184 8.64 18.95 -2.47
N LEU A 185 7.54 18.20 -2.56
CA LEU A 185 7.37 17.12 -3.53
C LEU A 185 6.72 17.62 -4.82
N LYS A 186 6.03 18.78 -4.79
CA LYS A 186 5.40 19.43 -5.95
C LYS A 186 4.72 18.43 -6.89
N GLY A 187 4.00 17.43 -6.37
CA GLY A 187 3.31 16.41 -7.18
C GLY A 187 4.11 15.18 -7.58
N LEU A 188 5.32 14.96 -7.05
CA LEU A 188 5.89 13.61 -6.94
C LEU A 188 4.91 12.72 -6.16
N ILE A 189 4.78 11.48 -6.61
CA ILE A 189 3.70 10.56 -6.27
C ILE A 189 3.84 10.11 -4.80
N VAL A 190 3.17 10.79 -3.86
CA VAL A 190 3.04 10.35 -2.45
C VAL A 190 1.72 9.60 -2.20
N LYS A 191 0.82 9.57 -3.20
CA LYS A 191 -0.59 9.25 -2.94
C LYS A 191 -0.89 7.75 -2.74
N ALA A 192 -0.01 6.84 -3.16
CA ALA A 192 -0.40 5.43 -3.30
C ALA A 192 -0.39 4.64 -1.98
N LEU A 193 0.47 4.98 -1.01
CA LEU A 193 0.56 4.27 0.28
C LEU A 193 0.48 5.28 1.44
N THR A 194 -0.74 5.64 1.82
CA THR A 194 -0.98 6.77 2.73
C THR A 194 -0.92 6.37 4.20
N LEU A 195 -1.41 5.17 4.56
CA LEU A 195 -1.53 4.73 5.95
C LEU A 195 -1.48 3.21 6.04
N ILE A 196 -0.65 2.68 6.94
CA ILE A 196 -0.67 1.27 7.35
C ILE A 196 -1.05 1.23 8.82
N SER A 197 -2.15 0.57 9.16
CA SER A 197 -2.58 0.31 10.54
C SER A 197 -2.45 -1.19 10.83
N ARG A 198 -2.20 -1.56 12.10
CA ARG A 198 -2.16 -2.97 12.53
C ARG A 198 -3.29 -3.28 13.51
N HIS A 199 -3.86 -4.48 13.37
CA HIS A 199 -4.67 -5.12 14.41
C HIS A 199 -4.08 -6.48 14.81
N SER A 200 -4.10 -6.78 16.11
CA SER A 200 -3.65 -8.08 16.65
C SER A 200 -4.85 -8.85 17.19
N SER A 201 -5.01 -10.09 16.75
CA SER A 201 -5.95 -11.03 17.37
C SER A 201 -5.33 -12.43 17.39
N HIS A 202 -5.41 -13.13 18.54
CA HIS A 202 -4.99 -14.53 18.68
C HIS A 202 -3.55 -14.82 18.18
N GLY A 203 -2.59 -13.96 18.48
CA GLY A 203 -1.18 -14.12 18.07
C GLY A 203 -0.90 -13.92 16.57
N SER A 204 -1.93 -13.65 15.75
CA SER A 204 -1.79 -13.35 14.33
C SER A 204 -1.77 -11.83 14.09
N THR A 205 -0.92 -11.38 13.17
CA THR A 205 -0.82 -9.97 12.75
C THR A 205 -1.63 -9.73 11.48
N ALA A 206 -2.52 -8.73 11.51
CA ALA A 206 -3.24 -8.26 10.32
C ALA A 206 -2.98 -6.76 10.10
N LEU A 207 -2.90 -6.34 8.84
CA LEU A 207 -2.84 -4.94 8.45
C LEU A 207 -4.22 -4.51 7.92
N PRO A 208 -5.09 -3.91 8.74
CA PRO A 208 -6.33 -3.31 8.24
C PRO A 208 -6.08 -2.02 7.46
N TYR A 209 -6.93 -1.78 6.47
CA TYR A 209 -7.15 -0.47 5.87
C TYR A 209 -8.54 0.01 6.30
N ASP A 210 -8.60 0.99 7.20
CA ASP A 210 -9.78 1.86 7.38
C ASP A 210 -9.41 3.11 8.19
N VAL A 211 -9.75 4.28 7.64
CA VAL A 211 -9.93 5.52 8.40
C VAL A 211 -11.42 5.57 8.76
N PRO A 212 -11.83 5.54 10.03
CA PRO A 212 -13.22 5.71 10.38
C PRO A 212 -13.68 7.11 9.95
N ILE A 213 -14.59 7.18 8.95
CA ILE A 213 -15.33 8.40 8.68
C ILE A 213 -16.32 8.56 9.84
N LEU A 214 -15.99 9.42 10.80
CA LEU A 214 -16.93 9.88 11.81
C LEU A 214 -18.08 10.60 11.08
N ARG A 215 -19.27 9.99 11.05
CA ARG A 215 -20.48 10.72 10.67
C ARG A 215 -20.76 11.74 11.77
N PRO A 216 -20.97 13.03 11.46
CA PRO A 216 -21.40 13.98 12.46
C PRO A 216 -22.76 13.55 13.00
N SER A 217 -22.88 13.45 14.33
CA SER A 217 -24.15 13.29 15.01
C SER A 217 -24.96 14.55 14.78
N THR A 218 -26.13 14.42 14.16
CA THR A 218 -27.13 15.48 14.12
C THR A 218 -27.70 15.66 15.52
N SER A 219 -27.41 16.81 16.14
CA SER A 219 -28.22 17.42 17.19
C SER A 219 -28.87 18.66 16.62
#